data_AF-A0AAD0SQ87-F1
#
_entry.id   AF-A0AAD0SQ87-F1
#
_cell.length_a   1.000
_cell.length_b   1.000
_cell.length_c   1.000
_cell.angle_alpha   90.00
_cell.angle_beta   90.00
_cell.angle_gamma   90.00
#
_symmetry.space_group_name_H-M   'P 1'
#
loop_
_entity.id
_entity.type
_entity.pdbx_description
1 polymer ?
#
loop_
_entity_poly.entity_id
_entity_poly.type
_entity_poly.pdbx_seq_one_letter_code
_entity_poly.pdbx_strand_id
1 'polypeptide(L)'
;MLVEFFKKQISASIFGLFLLIIIILTKYYYPFAPYLHRYDFIFIIAVIFQCLFVILKYETKNETVVIVVFHILAVIMELFKTSDNIAAWYYPEEYLLGINNVPLFTGFMYSAVGSYLARSWKIFDIKFNNYPKLEFTIVLVTLIYINFFTQHYLYDIRFFLLFASFGLFYYTRVHIKIAIKQIEVPLLAIWILIAILIWLAENIATFAGIWLYPNQMKEWEMVGLSKLSSWYLLMILSFVLISLIKLAEYSNIVDNFIRFITVSYITLIPIIIIDANVGHGNITFEFLKYIPGKDYTGHIFLFCGFTIALNYLLKCKRGNFLYGQNLLLSNGIVFCFLVIEEVSQLWISTRVFEIADIISGALGILLANQIINKFICKR
;
A
#
# COMPACT_ATOMS: atom_id res chain seq x y z
N MET A 1 -27.82 11.26 -20.25
CA MET A 1 -27.11 11.54 -18.97
C MET A 1 -26.73 10.25 -18.25
N LEU A 2 -27.70 9.39 -17.91
CA LEU A 2 -27.44 8.11 -17.24
C LEU A 2 -26.52 7.17 -18.04
N VAL A 3 -26.73 7.05 -19.35
CA VAL A 3 -25.86 6.27 -20.25
C VAL A 3 -24.40 6.76 -20.20
N GLU A 4 -24.19 8.07 -20.26
CA GLU A 4 -22.84 8.66 -20.21
C GLU A 4 -22.19 8.48 -18.84
N PHE A 5 -22.98 8.54 -17.76
CA PHE A 5 -22.49 8.19 -16.43
C PHE A 5 -22.00 6.74 -16.38
N PHE A 6 -22.80 5.77 -16.86
CA PHE A 6 -22.42 4.37 -16.87
C PHE A 6 -21.22 4.08 -17.77
N LYS A 7 -21.14 4.69 -18.96
CA LYS A 7 -19.95 4.57 -19.82
C LYS A 7 -18.69 5.05 -19.11
N LYS A 8 -18.76 6.19 -18.42
CA LYS A 8 -17.64 6.71 -17.62
C LYS A 8 -17.29 5.78 -16.45
N GLN A 9 -18.29 5.21 -15.78
CA GLN A 9 -18.08 4.25 -14.69
C GLN A 9 -17.42 2.95 -15.16
N ILE A 10 -17.91 2.36 -16.25
CA ILE A 10 -17.31 1.17 -16.87
C ILE A 10 -15.88 1.49 -17.31
N SER A 11 -15.70 2.64 -17.97
CA SER A 11 -14.38 3.09 -18.39
C SER A 11 -13.45 3.17 -17.18
N ALA A 12 -13.85 3.82 -16.08
CA ALA A 12 -13.05 3.94 -14.86
C ALA A 12 -12.76 2.59 -14.17
N SER A 13 -13.71 1.65 -14.22
CA SER A 13 -13.66 0.36 -13.51
C SER A 13 -13.02 -0.77 -14.32
N ILE A 14 -12.57 -0.51 -15.55
CA ILE A 14 -12.15 -1.52 -16.52
C ILE A 14 -11.11 -2.51 -15.98
N PHE A 15 -10.16 -2.07 -15.15
CA PHE A 15 -9.14 -2.96 -14.58
C PHE A 15 -9.74 -3.92 -13.54
N GLY A 16 -10.60 -3.42 -12.65
CA GLY A 16 -11.32 -4.28 -11.69
C GLY A 16 -12.31 -5.23 -12.36
N LEU A 17 -13.05 -4.75 -13.36
CA LEU A 17 -13.95 -5.58 -14.17
C LEU A 17 -13.18 -6.68 -14.90
N PHE A 18 -12.03 -6.36 -15.47
CA PHE A 18 -11.15 -7.33 -16.11
C PHE A 18 -10.71 -8.43 -15.14
N LEU A 19 -10.23 -8.07 -13.95
CA LEU A 19 -9.84 -9.06 -12.94
C LEU A 19 -11.02 -9.95 -12.52
N LEU A 20 -12.20 -9.37 -12.27
CA LEU A 20 -13.39 -10.16 -11.91
C LEU A 20 -13.80 -11.13 -13.02
N ILE A 21 -13.75 -10.69 -14.29
CA ILE A 21 -14.04 -11.56 -15.44
C ILE A 21 -13.04 -12.71 -15.50
N ILE A 22 -11.73 -12.42 -15.39
CA ILE A 22 -10.70 -13.46 -15.40
C ILE A 22 -10.87 -14.45 -14.23
N ILE A 23 -11.19 -13.95 -13.03
CA ILE A 23 -11.46 -14.78 -11.85
C ILE A 23 -12.62 -15.74 -12.10
N ILE A 24 -13.74 -15.26 -12.66
CA ILE A 24 -14.91 -16.09 -12.98
C ILE A 24 -14.57 -17.08 -14.09
N LEU A 25 -13.98 -16.63 -15.19
CA LEU A 25 -13.67 -17.49 -16.33
C LEU A 25 -12.75 -18.64 -15.93
N THR A 26 -11.69 -18.34 -15.17
CA THR A 26 -10.72 -19.34 -14.70
C THR A 26 -11.31 -20.30 -13.67
N LYS A 27 -12.39 -19.93 -12.97
CA LYS A 27 -13.14 -20.86 -12.11
C LYS A 27 -13.78 -22.00 -12.94
N TYR A 28 -14.35 -21.67 -14.09
CA TYR A 28 -15.11 -22.61 -14.91
C TYR A 28 -14.25 -23.31 -15.97
N TYR A 29 -13.22 -22.65 -16.49
CA TYR A 29 -12.35 -23.18 -17.53
C TYR A 29 -10.92 -22.64 -17.38
N TYR A 30 -9.98 -23.53 -17.06
CA TYR A 30 -8.58 -23.19 -16.94
C TYR A 30 -7.68 -24.29 -17.56
N PRO A 31 -7.34 -24.19 -18.85
CA PRO A 31 -6.68 -25.26 -19.59
C PRO A 31 -5.17 -25.35 -19.36
N PHE A 32 -4.58 -24.42 -18.59
CA PHE A 32 -3.14 -24.36 -18.37
C PHE A 32 -2.67 -25.22 -17.19
N ALA A 33 -3.60 -25.78 -16.39
CA ALA A 33 -3.28 -26.71 -15.33
C ALA A 33 -2.74 -28.05 -15.91
N PRO A 34 -1.72 -28.67 -15.29
CA PRO A 34 -1.03 -28.26 -14.06
C PRO A 34 0.23 -27.38 -14.30
N TYR A 35 0.54 -27.01 -15.55
CA TYR A 35 1.81 -26.36 -15.91
C TYR A 35 1.93 -24.91 -15.43
N LEU A 36 0.81 -24.22 -15.27
CA LEU A 36 0.73 -22.88 -14.71
C LEU A 36 -0.39 -22.90 -13.68
N HIS A 37 -0.11 -22.45 -12.45
CA HIS A 37 -1.16 -22.36 -11.44
C HIS A 37 -2.09 -21.18 -11.74
N ARG A 38 -3.37 -21.32 -11.38
CA ARG A 38 -4.41 -20.32 -11.67
C ARG A 38 -4.05 -18.95 -11.08
N TYR A 39 -3.57 -18.90 -9.84
CA TYR A 39 -3.15 -17.65 -9.20
C TYR A 39 -1.98 -16.97 -9.93
N ASP A 40 -0.99 -17.75 -10.38
CA ASP A 40 0.15 -17.24 -11.16
C ASP A 40 -0.32 -16.68 -12.51
N PHE A 41 -1.24 -17.37 -13.17
CA PHE A 41 -1.85 -16.87 -14.41
C PHE A 41 -2.60 -15.55 -14.20
N ILE A 42 -3.42 -15.45 -13.14
CA ILE A 42 -4.13 -14.21 -12.81
C ILE A 42 -3.13 -13.08 -12.56
N PHE A 43 -2.04 -13.35 -11.84
CA PHE A 43 -0.97 -12.38 -11.61
C PHE A 43 -0.33 -11.92 -12.92
N ILE A 44 0.12 -12.85 -13.77
CA ILE A 44 0.78 -12.55 -15.04
C ILE A 44 -0.14 -11.71 -15.93
N ILE A 45 -1.41 -12.12 -16.06
CA ILE A 45 -2.41 -11.41 -16.85
C ILE A 45 -2.68 -10.01 -16.29
N ALA A 46 -2.72 -9.84 -14.96
CA ALA A 46 -2.86 -8.53 -14.32
C ALA A 46 -1.65 -7.62 -14.61
N VAL A 47 -0.43 -8.15 -14.55
CA VAL A 47 0.80 -7.43 -14.91
C VAL A 47 0.79 -7.01 -16.37
N ILE A 48 0.43 -7.92 -17.29
CA ILE A 48 0.33 -7.62 -18.72
C ILE A 48 -0.68 -6.50 -18.95
N PHE A 49 -1.87 -6.60 -18.35
CA PHE A 49 -2.90 -5.58 -18.48
C PHE A 49 -2.44 -4.22 -17.94
N GLN A 50 -1.78 -4.20 -16.79
CA GLN A 50 -1.20 -3.00 -16.19
C GLN A 50 -0.14 -2.37 -17.11
N CYS A 51 0.76 -3.19 -17.67
CA CYS A 51 1.78 -2.73 -18.63
C CYS A 51 1.13 -2.14 -19.89
N LEU A 52 0.10 -2.77 -20.43
CA LEU A 52 -0.66 -2.25 -21.58
C LEU A 52 -1.29 -0.90 -21.25
N PHE A 53 -1.84 -0.71 -20.05
CA PHE A 53 -2.43 0.56 -19.63
C PHE A 53 -1.41 1.71 -19.61
N VAL A 54 -0.18 1.41 -19.21
CA VAL A 54 0.92 2.37 -19.23
C VAL A 54 1.42 2.63 -20.66
N ILE A 55 1.65 1.58 -21.45
CA ILE A 55 2.16 1.69 -22.83
C ILE A 55 1.18 2.45 -23.72
N LEU A 56 -0.12 2.14 -23.62
CA LEU A 56 -1.20 2.79 -24.36
C LEU A 56 -1.58 4.16 -23.78
N LYS A 57 -0.90 4.62 -22.71
CA LYS A 57 -1.12 5.91 -22.05
C LYS A 57 -2.55 6.10 -21.51
N TYR A 58 -3.24 5.01 -21.19
CA TYR A 58 -4.48 5.07 -20.42
C TYR A 58 -4.24 5.53 -18.98
N GLU A 59 -3.05 5.21 -18.44
CA GLU A 59 -2.60 5.66 -17.12
C GLU A 59 -1.30 6.48 -17.21
N THR A 60 -1.21 7.48 -16.35
CA THR A 60 -0.03 8.32 -16.18
C THR A 60 0.99 7.67 -15.25
N LYS A 61 2.26 8.09 -15.32
CA LYS A 61 3.31 7.60 -14.40
C LYS A 61 2.93 7.77 -12.92
N ASN A 62 2.26 8.87 -12.57
CA ASN A 62 1.82 9.13 -11.19
C ASN A 62 0.72 8.14 -10.78
N GLU A 63 -0.18 7.76 -11.70
CA GLU A 63 -1.21 6.74 -11.45
C GLU A 63 -0.58 5.34 -11.32
N THR A 64 0.48 5.03 -12.08
CA THR A 64 1.22 3.78 -11.90
C THR A 64 1.89 3.70 -10.54
N VAL A 65 2.47 4.80 -10.03
CA VAL A 65 3.05 4.82 -8.67
C VAL A 65 1.98 4.52 -7.62
N VAL A 66 0.79 5.11 -7.76
CA VAL A 66 -0.36 4.84 -6.88
C VAL A 66 -0.66 3.34 -6.85
N ILE A 67 -0.75 2.71 -8.02
CA ILE A 67 -1.03 1.28 -8.17
C ILE A 67 0.01 0.40 -7.47
N VAL A 68 1.30 0.75 -7.60
CA VAL A 68 2.39 0.05 -6.91
C VAL A 68 2.29 0.23 -5.40
N VAL A 69 2.01 1.42 -4.91
CA VAL A 69 1.83 1.67 -3.46
C VAL A 69 0.66 0.85 -2.92
N PHE A 70 -0.48 0.82 -3.61
CA PHE A 70 -1.61 -0.04 -3.24
C PHE A 70 -1.23 -1.50 -3.21
N HIS A 71 -0.48 -1.98 -4.21
CA HIS A 71 -0.06 -3.37 -4.29
C HIS A 71 0.79 -3.75 -3.06
N ILE A 72 1.76 -2.91 -2.70
CA ILE A 72 2.63 -3.15 -1.54
C ILE A 72 1.83 -3.12 -0.24
N LEU A 73 1.04 -2.08 0.00
CA LEU A 73 0.24 -1.94 1.22
C LEU A 73 -0.75 -3.09 1.39
N ALA A 74 -1.32 -3.55 0.28
CA ALA A 74 -2.21 -4.70 0.24
C ALA A 74 -1.49 -6.00 0.59
N VAL A 75 -0.37 -6.31 -0.06
CA VAL A 75 0.41 -7.52 0.22
C VAL A 75 0.85 -7.56 1.69
N ILE A 76 1.25 -6.42 2.27
CA ILE A 76 1.58 -6.34 3.70
C ILE A 76 0.37 -6.70 4.57
N MET A 77 -0.81 -6.17 4.26
CA MET A 77 -2.03 -6.47 5.01
C MET A 77 -2.47 -7.93 4.83
N GLU A 78 -2.40 -8.46 3.61
CA GLU A 78 -2.67 -9.86 3.30
C GLU A 78 -1.73 -10.79 4.09
N LEU A 79 -0.42 -10.50 4.10
CA LEU A 79 0.58 -11.31 4.82
C LEU A 79 0.26 -11.40 6.31
N PHE A 80 -0.19 -10.28 6.89
CA PHE A 80 -0.63 -10.27 8.28
C PHE A 80 -1.93 -11.06 8.46
N LYS A 81 -2.94 -10.83 7.62
CA LYS A 81 -4.28 -11.39 7.76
C LYS A 81 -4.36 -12.90 7.48
N THR A 82 -3.51 -13.41 6.59
CA THR A 82 -3.46 -14.84 6.24
C THR A 82 -2.35 -15.60 6.96
N SER A 83 -1.62 -14.94 7.87
CA SER A 83 -0.66 -15.62 8.75
C SER A 83 -1.35 -16.66 9.63
N ASP A 84 -0.64 -17.73 9.99
CA ASP A 84 -1.20 -18.85 10.75
C ASP A 84 -1.81 -18.43 12.11
N ASN A 85 -1.26 -17.37 12.71
CA ASN A 85 -1.75 -16.82 13.98
C ASN A 85 -3.08 -16.05 13.84
N ILE A 86 -3.32 -15.45 12.67
CA ILE A 86 -4.50 -14.60 12.43
C ILE A 86 -5.59 -15.36 11.68
N ALA A 87 -5.21 -16.11 10.64
CA ALA A 87 -6.09 -17.02 9.92
C ALA A 87 -7.42 -16.40 9.48
N ALA A 88 -7.41 -15.12 9.07
CA ALA A 88 -8.64 -14.39 8.76
C ALA A 88 -9.33 -14.91 7.49
N TRP A 89 -8.54 -15.39 6.52
CA TRP A 89 -8.96 -16.14 5.33
C TRP A 89 -7.76 -16.90 4.77
N TYR A 90 -8.04 -17.79 3.81
CA TYR A 90 -7.05 -18.67 3.19
C TYR A 90 -7.12 -18.61 1.66
N TYR A 91 -5.97 -18.76 1.02
CA TYR A 91 -5.83 -18.94 -0.43
C TYR A 91 -5.67 -20.43 -0.74
N PRO A 92 -6.73 -21.14 -1.19
CA PRO A 92 -6.73 -22.61 -1.26
C PRO A 92 -5.93 -23.21 -2.43
N GLU A 93 -5.63 -22.44 -3.49
CA GLU A 93 -4.92 -22.96 -4.65
C GLU A 93 -3.41 -22.78 -4.55
N GLU A 94 -2.67 -23.61 -5.29
CA GLU A 94 -1.22 -23.53 -5.39
C GLU A 94 -0.77 -22.30 -6.18
N TYR A 95 0.45 -21.83 -5.93
CA TYR A 95 1.10 -20.73 -6.63
C TYR A 95 2.61 -20.77 -6.43
N LEU A 96 3.34 -20.23 -7.41
CA LEU A 96 4.79 -19.97 -7.32
C LEU A 96 5.09 -18.49 -7.13
N LEU A 97 4.23 -17.60 -7.64
CA LEU A 97 4.38 -16.15 -7.57
C LEU A 97 3.64 -15.62 -6.32
N GLY A 98 4.26 -15.84 -5.17
CA GLY A 98 3.73 -15.44 -3.86
C GLY A 98 4.82 -15.17 -2.83
N ILE A 99 4.40 -14.65 -1.68
CA ILE A 99 5.24 -14.50 -0.49
C ILE A 99 4.50 -15.21 0.64
N ASN A 100 5.11 -16.24 1.22
CA ASN A 100 4.49 -17.08 2.27
C ASN A 100 3.08 -17.55 1.85
N ASN A 101 2.06 -17.18 2.63
CA ASN A 101 0.66 -17.57 2.44
C ASN A 101 -0.12 -16.62 1.50
N VAL A 102 0.59 -15.74 0.76
CA VAL A 102 -0.04 -14.70 -0.06
C VAL A 102 0.41 -14.79 -1.53
N PRO A 103 -0.49 -15.17 -2.45
CA PRO A 103 -0.22 -15.06 -3.89
C PRO A 103 -0.19 -13.59 -4.32
N LEU A 104 0.73 -13.21 -5.20
CA LEU A 104 0.97 -11.80 -5.54
C LEU A 104 -0.15 -11.13 -6.33
N PHE A 105 -1.07 -11.88 -6.97
CA PHE A 105 -2.21 -11.26 -7.66
C PHE A 105 -3.14 -10.50 -6.70
N THR A 106 -3.14 -10.86 -5.41
CA THR A 106 -3.98 -10.24 -4.37
C THR A 106 -3.72 -8.75 -4.29
N GLY A 107 -2.46 -8.31 -4.36
CA GLY A 107 -2.11 -6.90 -4.41
C GLY A 107 -2.80 -6.15 -5.56
N PHE A 108 -2.95 -6.79 -6.74
CA PHE A 108 -3.67 -6.19 -7.87
C PHE A 108 -5.17 -6.04 -7.63
N MET A 109 -5.79 -6.86 -6.78
CA MET A 109 -7.20 -6.70 -6.41
C MET A 109 -7.44 -5.38 -5.68
N TYR A 110 -6.54 -5.00 -4.77
CA TYR A 110 -6.59 -3.71 -4.09
C TYR A 110 -6.16 -2.57 -5.02
N SER A 111 -5.13 -2.78 -5.84
CA SER A 111 -4.73 -1.80 -6.86
C SER A 111 -5.85 -1.48 -7.84
N ALA A 112 -6.78 -2.40 -8.11
CA ALA A 112 -7.94 -2.14 -8.94
C ALA A 112 -8.88 -1.08 -8.36
N VAL A 113 -9.06 -1.06 -7.03
CA VAL A 113 -9.81 0.01 -6.34
C VAL A 113 -9.06 1.34 -6.47
N GLY A 114 -7.74 1.33 -6.28
CA GLY A 114 -6.89 2.50 -6.45
C GLY A 114 -6.93 3.09 -7.87
N SER A 115 -6.79 2.24 -8.89
CA SER A 115 -6.90 2.62 -10.31
C SER A 115 -8.29 3.19 -10.62
N TYR A 116 -9.36 2.54 -10.13
CA TYR A 116 -10.73 3.04 -10.29
C TYR A 116 -10.91 4.45 -9.72
N LEU A 117 -10.45 4.69 -8.49
CA LEU A 117 -10.56 6.01 -7.84
C LEU A 117 -9.75 7.07 -8.58
N ALA A 118 -8.50 6.76 -8.96
CA ALA A 118 -7.63 7.70 -9.67
C ALA A 118 -8.18 8.07 -11.06
N ARG A 119 -8.70 7.08 -11.79
CA ARG A 119 -9.30 7.29 -13.12
C ARG A 119 -10.66 7.96 -13.01
N SER A 120 -11.48 7.62 -12.02
CA SER A 120 -12.74 8.33 -11.74
C SER A 120 -12.51 9.81 -11.49
N TRP A 121 -11.47 10.16 -10.71
CA TRP A 121 -11.08 11.55 -10.46
C TRP A 121 -10.87 12.35 -11.75
N LYS A 122 -10.16 11.73 -12.71
CA LYS A 122 -9.86 12.34 -14.02
C LYS A 122 -11.08 12.37 -14.94
N ILE A 123 -11.80 11.26 -15.07
CA ILE A 123 -12.91 11.09 -16.02
C ILE A 123 -14.11 11.96 -15.62
N PHE A 124 -14.37 12.09 -14.33
CA PHE A 124 -15.47 12.90 -13.80
C PHE A 124 -15.08 14.33 -13.45
N ASP A 125 -13.82 14.74 -13.66
CA ASP A 125 -13.30 16.07 -13.29
C ASP A 125 -13.70 16.43 -11.85
N ILE A 126 -13.33 15.55 -10.92
CA ILE A 126 -13.83 15.58 -9.55
C ILE A 126 -13.26 16.79 -8.79
N LYS A 127 -14.16 17.57 -8.19
CA LYS A 127 -13.82 18.66 -7.27
C LYS A 127 -14.60 18.53 -5.97
N PHE A 128 -14.08 19.08 -4.89
CA PHE A 128 -14.68 18.96 -3.55
C PHE A 128 -15.05 20.33 -3.00
N ASN A 129 -16.22 20.37 -2.35
CA ASN A 129 -16.61 21.47 -1.48
C ASN A 129 -16.57 20.95 -0.04
N ASN A 130 -16.06 21.79 0.88
CA ASN A 130 -15.96 21.47 2.31
C ASN A 130 -15.22 20.14 2.55
N TYR A 131 -14.13 19.91 1.84
CA TYR A 131 -13.25 18.79 2.15
C TYR A 131 -12.59 19.04 3.52
N PRO A 132 -12.54 18.05 4.43
CA PRO A 132 -11.96 18.25 5.74
C PRO A 132 -10.47 18.54 5.65
N LYS A 133 -9.95 19.18 6.70
CA LYS A 133 -8.51 19.40 6.84
C LYS A 133 -7.76 18.07 6.73
N LEU A 134 -6.71 18.05 5.92
CA LEU A 134 -6.00 16.83 5.57
C LEU A 134 -5.34 16.17 6.78
N GLU A 135 -4.95 16.94 7.80
CA GLU A 135 -4.40 16.37 9.04
C GLU A 135 -5.41 15.43 9.70
N PHE A 136 -6.69 15.81 9.75
CA PHE A 136 -7.73 14.95 10.31
C PHE A 136 -8.01 13.73 9.44
N THR A 137 -7.93 13.86 8.12
CA THR A 137 -8.14 12.71 7.22
C THR A 137 -6.96 11.73 7.29
N ILE A 138 -5.72 12.22 7.38
CA ILE A 138 -4.51 11.41 7.61
C ILE A 138 -4.62 10.67 8.94
N VAL A 139 -4.91 11.38 10.04
CA VAL A 139 -5.08 10.75 11.37
C VAL A 139 -6.15 9.66 11.31
N LEU A 140 -7.30 9.94 10.70
CA LEU A 140 -8.38 8.98 10.55
C LEU A 140 -7.93 7.72 9.80
N VAL A 141 -7.29 7.86 8.63
CA VAL A 141 -6.88 6.68 7.84
C VAL A 141 -5.71 5.92 8.45
N THR A 142 -4.82 6.60 9.17
CA THR A 142 -3.78 5.96 9.96
C THR A 142 -4.40 5.12 11.09
N LEU A 143 -5.38 5.66 11.81
CA LEU A 143 -6.10 4.90 12.85
C LEU A 143 -6.90 3.73 12.28
N ILE A 144 -7.53 3.89 11.10
CA ILE A 144 -8.18 2.80 10.37
C ILE A 144 -7.18 1.70 10.05
N TYR A 145 -6.03 2.05 9.46
CA TYR A 145 -5.01 1.08 9.10
C TYR A 145 -4.51 0.35 10.35
N ILE A 146 -4.12 1.08 11.41
CA ILE A 146 -3.67 0.48 12.68
C ILE A 146 -4.75 -0.44 13.26
N ASN A 147 -6.02 -0.03 13.27
CA ASN A 147 -7.12 -0.86 13.76
C ASN A 147 -7.23 -2.18 12.98
N PHE A 148 -7.05 -2.18 11.66
CA PHE A 148 -7.06 -3.44 10.89
C PHE A 148 -5.95 -4.41 11.29
N PHE A 149 -4.78 -3.95 11.69
CA PHE A 149 -3.73 -4.83 12.20
C PHE A 149 -3.95 -5.21 13.67
N THR A 150 -4.39 -4.26 14.49
CA THR A 150 -4.44 -4.44 15.95
C THR A 150 -5.72 -5.08 16.47
N GLN A 151 -6.82 -5.09 15.72
CA GLN A 151 -8.13 -5.63 16.15
C GLN A 151 -8.12 -7.12 16.55
N HIS A 152 -7.05 -7.86 16.20
CA HIS A 152 -6.88 -9.26 16.61
C HIS A 152 -6.29 -9.39 18.01
N TYR A 153 -5.64 -8.34 18.50
CA TYR A 153 -4.95 -8.28 19.79
C TYR A 153 -5.61 -7.29 20.76
N LEU A 154 -6.25 -6.25 20.23
CA LEU A 154 -6.91 -5.18 20.96
C LEU A 154 -8.39 -5.11 20.58
N TYR A 155 -9.14 -4.28 21.32
CA TYR A 155 -10.54 -4.01 21.01
C TYR A 155 -10.72 -3.44 19.59
N ASP A 156 -11.68 -4.01 18.86
CA ASP A 156 -12.05 -3.53 17.54
C ASP A 156 -12.85 -2.21 17.64
N ILE A 157 -12.16 -1.09 17.41
CA ILE A 157 -12.75 0.27 17.46
C ILE A 157 -13.39 0.69 16.13
N ARG A 158 -13.67 -0.25 15.21
CA ARG A 158 -14.20 0.04 13.86
C ARG A 158 -15.41 0.96 13.84
N PHE A 159 -16.37 0.74 14.74
CA PHE A 159 -17.58 1.56 14.79
C PHE A 159 -17.28 3.00 15.21
N PHE A 160 -16.33 3.22 16.12
CA PHE A 160 -15.88 4.57 16.46
C PHE A 160 -15.27 5.27 15.23
N LEU A 161 -14.42 4.57 14.48
CA LEU A 161 -13.81 5.10 13.25
C LEU A 161 -14.85 5.37 12.15
N LEU A 162 -15.87 4.52 12.04
CA LEU A 162 -17.03 4.75 11.18
C LEU A 162 -17.73 6.06 11.56
N PHE A 163 -18.17 6.22 12.81
CA PHE A 163 -18.85 7.45 13.22
C PHE A 163 -17.96 8.70 13.08
N ALA A 164 -16.67 8.59 13.38
CA ALA A 164 -15.70 9.66 13.16
C ALA A 164 -15.63 10.06 11.67
N SER A 165 -15.61 9.09 10.75
CA SER A 165 -15.62 9.37 9.31
C SER A 165 -16.92 10.03 8.84
N PHE A 166 -18.07 9.59 9.35
CA PHE A 166 -19.35 10.22 9.02
C PHE A 166 -19.40 11.66 9.51
N GLY A 167 -18.96 11.92 10.75
CA GLY A 167 -18.89 13.28 11.29
C GLY A 167 -17.93 14.17 10.51
N LEU A 168 -16.74 13.65 10.17
CA LEU A 168 -15.71 14.41 9.47
C LEU A 168 -16.14 14.81 8.05
N PHE A 169 -16.78 13.91 7.31
CA PHE A 169 -17.15 14.11 5.91
C PHE A 169 -18.64 14.45 5.68
N TYR A 170 -19.41 14.72 6.74
CA TYR A 170 -20.86 14.95 6.65
C TYR A 170 -21.24 16.06 5.67
N TYR A 171 -20.48 17.15 5.67
CA TYR A 171 -20.71 18.32 4.81
C TYR A 171 -19.93 18.28 3.49
N THR A 172 -19.13 17.24 3.26
CA THR A 172 -18.29 17.16 2.06
C THR A 172 -19.12 16.79 0.85
N ARG A 173 -19.15 17.68 -0.14
CA ARG A 173 -19.86 17.50 -1.41
C ARG A 173 -18.86 17.34 -2.55
N VAL A 174 -19.19 16.44 -3.47
CA VAL A 174 -18.39 16.12 -4.65
C VAL A 174 -19.09 16.66 -5.87
N HIS A 175 -18.37 17.50 -6.61
CA HIS A 175 -18.75 17.95 -7.94
C HIS A 175 -18.24 16.98 -8.97
N ILE A 176 -19.15 16.44 -9.78
CA ILE A 176 -18.80 15.56 -10.89
C ILE A 176 -19.39 16.08 -12.20
N LYS A 177 -18.60 15.98 -13.26
CA LYS A 177 -18.96 16.38 -14.63
C LYS A 177 -19.42 15.17 -15.44
N ILE A 178 -20.68 15.17 -15.84
CA ILE A 178 -21.30 14.16 -16.71
C ILE A 178 -21.73 14.84 -18.01
N ALA A 179 -21.03 14.52 -19.10
CA ALA A 179 -21.14 15.23 -20.38
C ALA A 179 -20.97 16.76 -20.18
N ILE A 180 -22.04 17.53 -20.43
CA ILE A 180 -22.07 19.00 -20.27
C ILE A 180 -22.59 19.45 -18.90
N LYS A 181 -23.18 18.55 -18.09
CA LYS A 181 -23.80 18.90 -16.80
C LYS A 181 -22.84 18.64 -15.64
N GLN A 182 -22.81 19.56 -14.69
CA GLN A 182 -22.19 19.36 -13.38
C GLN A 182 -23.26 18.99 -12.37
N ILE A 183 -23.00 17.98 -11.55
CA ILE A 183 -23.87 17.57 -10.46
C ILE A 183 -23.08 17.49 -9.16
N GLU A 184 -23.76 17.81 -8.06
CA GLU A 184 -23.23 17.69 -6.70
C GLU A 184 -23.83 16.49 -6.00
N VAL A 185 -22.99 15.68 -5.36
CA VAL A 185 -23.41 14.51 -4.58
C VAL A 185 -22.65 14.46 -3.25
N PRO A 186 -23.27 14.03 -2.14
CA PRO A 186 -22.54 13.85 -0.89
C PRO A 186 -21.48 12.74 -1.00
N LEU A 187 -20.26 13.02 -0.53
CA LEU A 187 -19.13 12.09 -0.61
C LEU A 187 -19.43 10.75 0.09
N LEU A 188 -20.07 10.83 1.27
CA LEU A 188 -20.47 9.65 2.04
C LEU A 188 -21.36 8.70 1.23
N ALA A 189 -22.28 9.22 0.41
CA ALA A 189 -23.14 8.38 -0.42
C ALA A 189 -22.35 7.64 -1.51
N ILE A 190 -21.37 8.31 -2.13
CA ILE A 190 -20.47 7.67 -3.10
C ILE A 190 -19.70 6.53 -2.43
N TRP A 191 -19.16 6.78 -1.24
CA TRP A 191 -18.38 5.81 -0.48
C TRP A 191 -19.18 4.58 -0.03
N ILE A 192 -20.41 4.78 0.41
CA ILE A 192 -21.33 3.67 0.73
C ILE A 192 -21.59 2.81 -0.51
N LEU A 193 -21.87 3.45 -1.66
CA LEU A 193 -22.11 2.73 -2.91
C LEU A 193 -20.87 1.94 -3.37
N ILE A 194 -19.68 2.54 -3.29
CA ILE A 194 -18.43 1.84 -3.63
C ILE A 194 -18.20 0.66 -2.68
N ALA A 195 -18.42 0.83 -1.36
CA ALA A 195 -18.26 -0.26 -0.39
C ALA A 195 -19.20 -1.44 -0.69
N ILE A 196 -20.44 -1.18 -1.10
CA ILE A 196 -21.39 -2.20 -1.55
C ILE A 196 -20.87 -2.92 -2.80
N LEU A 197 -20.34 -2.18 -3.78
CA LEU A 197 -19.78 -2.79 -5.00
C LEU A 197 -18.55 -3.65 -4.70
N ILE A 198 -17.69 -3.22 -3.78
CA ILE A 198 -16.53 -4.02 -3.35
C ILE A 198 -16.99 -5.30 -2.63
N TRP A 199 -17.99 -5.20 -1.76
CA TRP A 199 -18.56 -6.37 -1.09
C TRP A 199 -19.20 -7.37 -2.08
N LEU A 200 -19.84 -6.87 -3.15
CA LEU A 200 -20.33 -7.74 -4.24
C LEU A 200 -19.15 -8.40 -4.97
N ALA A 201 -18.08 -7.66 -5.26
CA ALA A 201 -16.86 -8.20 -5.87
C ALA A 201 -16.20 -9.27 -5.00
N GLU A 202 -16.18 -9.08 -3.68
CA GLU A 202 -15.71 -10.08 -2.71
C GLU A 202 -16.58 -11.35 -2.72
N ASN A 203 -17.91 -11.23 -2.80
CA ASN A 203 -18.78 -12.39 -2.94
C ASN A 203 -18.50 -13.17 -4.23
N ILE A 204 -18.26 -12.47 -5.36
CA ILE A 204 -17.86 -13.10 -6.62
C ILE A 204 -16.53 -13.84 -6.47
N ALA A 205 -15.54 -13.23 -5.83
CA ALA A 205 -14.21 -13.80 -5.70
C ALA A 205 -14.16 -14.99 -4.73
N THR A 206 -14.85 -14.92 -3.59
CA THR A 206 -15.03 -16.06 -2.68
C THR A 206 -15.82 -17.17 -3.33
N PHE A 207 -16.87 -16.84 -4.09
CA PHE A 207 -17.59 -17.84 -4.89
C PHE A 207 -16.65 -18.50 -5.89
N ALA A 208 -15.74 -17.75 -6.50
CA ALA A 208 -14.76 -18.28 -7.44
C ALA A 208 -13.59 -19.04 -6.80
N GLY A 209 -13.59 -19.23 -5.47
CA GLY A 209 -12.55 -19.97 -4.75
C GLY A 209 -11.21 -19.23 -4.68
N ILE A 210 -11.20 -17.92 -4.91
CA ILE A 210 -9.97 -17.13 -4.87
C ILE A 210 -9.45 -17.05 -3.42
N TRP A 211 -10.33 -16.83 -2.45
CA TRP A 211 -10.02 -17.06 -1.04
C TRP A 211 -11.26 -17.61 -0.35
N LEU A 212 -11.04 -18.23 0.80
CA LEU A 212 -12.09 -18.81 1.63
C LEU A 212 -12.00 -18.22 3.03
N TYR A 213 -13.13 -17.74 3.54
CA TYR A 213 -13.28 -17.49 4.96
C TYR A 213 -13.39 -18.80 5.75
N PRO A 214 -13.08 -18.82 7.06
CA PRO A 214 -13.15 -20.05 7.87
C PRO A 214 -14.51 -20.77 7.83
N ASN A 215 -15.59 -20.02 7.72
CA ASN A 215 -16.96 -20.51 7.56
C ASN A 215 -17.29 -21.02 6.14
N GLN A 216 -16.46 -20.73 5.14
CA GLN A 216 -16.63 -21.13 3.74
C GLN A 216 -15.78 -22.35 3.33
N MET A 217 -15.09 -22.99 4.27
CA MET A 217 -14.14 -24.08 3.96
C MET A 217 -14.82 -25.35 3.40
N LYS A 218 -16.11 -25.55 3.68
CA LYS A 218 -16.87 -26.72 3.19
C LYS A 218 -17.80 -26.36 2.03
N GLU A 219 -18.56 -25.29 2.20
CA GLU A 219 -19.54 -24.82 1.22
C GLU A 219 -19.45 -23.30 1.12
N TRP A 220 -19.76 -22.77 -0.06
CA TRP A 220 -19.81 -21.33 -0.23
C TRP A 220 -21.08 -20.78 0.42
N GLU A 221 -20.91 -19.79 1.28
CA GLU A 221 -22.00 -18.95 1.78
C GLU A 221 -21.70 -17.48 1.51
N MET A 222 -22.76 -16.66 1.46
CA MET A 222 -22.62 -15.22 1.21
C MET A 222 -21.78 -14.56 2.30
N VAL A 223 -20.83 -13.72 1.91
CA VAL A 223 -19.98 -12.99 2.85
C VAL A 223 -20.84 -12.04 3.67
N GLY A 224 -20.76 -12.13 4.99
CA GLY A 224 -21.61 -11.36 5.91
C GLY A 224 -21.55 -9.84 5.70
N LEU A 225 -22.68 -9.16 5.91
CA LEU A 225 -22.79 -7.70 5.81
C LEU A 225 -21.87 -6.95 6.78
N SER A 226 -21.40 -7.61 7.83
CA SER A 226 -20.39 -7.06 8.75
C SER A 226 -19.12 -6.60 8.02
N LYS A 227 -18.77 -7.21 6.88
CA LYS A 227 -17.61 -6.81 6.05
C LYS A 227 -17.79 -5.48 5.33
N LEU A 228 -19.03 -4.99 5.13
CA LEU A 228 -19.28 -3.68 4.54
C LEU A 228 -18.62 -2.55 5.33
N SER A 229 -18.62 -2.66 6.67
CA SER A 229 -17.93 -1.70 7.54
C SER A 229 -16.43 -1.62 7.22
N SER A 230 -15.79 -2.78 7.03
CA SER A 230 -14.37 -2.88 6.69
C SER A 230 -14.10 -2.32 5.29
N TRP A 231 -14.90 -2.67 4.30
CA TRP A 231 -14.72 -2.15 2.93
C TRP A 231 -14.94 -0.64 2.85
N TYR A 232 -15.91 -0.12 3.58
CA TYR A 232 -16.13 1.30 3.69
C TYR A 232 -14.89 2.01 4.25
N LEU A 233 -14.36 1.56 5.39
CA LEU A 233 -13.17 2.20 5.98
C LEU A 233 -11.91 2.02 5.12
N LEU A 234 -11.72 0.85 4.52
CA LEU A 234 -10.58 0.59 3.64
C LEU A 234 -10.65 1.45 2.37
N MET A 235 -11.85 1.68 1.82
CA MET A 235 -12.02 2.58 0.69
C MET A 235 -11.70 4.03 1.07
N ILE A 236 -11.96 4.48 2.31
CA ILE A 236 -11.53 5.80 2.78
C ILE A 236 -10.00 5.90 2.77
N LEU A 237 -9.29 4.87 3.25
CA LEU A 237 -7.83 4.81 3.16
C LEU A 237 -7.38 5.00 1.71
N SER A 238 -7.97 4.25 0.78
CA SER A 238 -7.66 4.36 -0.64
C SER A 238 -7.93 5.75 -1.21
N PHE A 239 -9.06 6.35 -0.84
CA PHE A 239 -9.46 7.66 -1.29
C PHE A 239 -8.50 8.74 -0.78
N VAL A 240 -8.17 8.74 0.52
CA VAL A 240 -7.30 9.76 1.11
C VAL A 240 -5.90 9.67 0.51
N LEU A 241 -5.37 8.45 0.30
CA LEU A 241 -4.09 8.26 -0.38
C LEU A 241 -4.07 8.90 -1.77
N ILE A 242 -5.16 8.77 -2.54
CA ILE A 242 -5.26 9.39 -3.87
C ILE A 242 -5.44 10.90 -3.77
N SER A 243 -6.20 11.39 -2.77
CA SER A 243 -6.40 12.82 -2.54
C SER A 243 -5.07 13.55 -2.28
N LEU A 244 -4.16 12.92 -1.53
CA LEU A 244 -2.80 13.43 -1.26
C LEU A 244 -1.99 13.65 -2.54
N ILE A 245 -2.23 12.85 -3.57
CA ILE A 245 -1.47 12.86 -4.82
C ILE A 245 -2.10 13.82 -5.84
N LYS A 246 -3.43 13.94 -5.84
CA LYS A 246 -4.18 14.70 -6.85
C LYS A 246 -4.39 16.16 -6.48
N LEU A 247 -4.40 16.50 -5.19
CA LEU A 247 -4.69 17.84 -4.73
C LEU A 247 -3.39 18.62 -4.50
N ALA A 248 -3.04 19.48 -5.47
CA ALA A 248 -1.78 20.24 -5.52
C ALA A 248 -1.59 21.24 -4.35
N GLU A 249 -2.70 21.69 -3.75
CA GLU A 249 -2.71 22.63 -2.61
C GLU A 249 -2.11 22.02 -1.32
N TYR A 250 -1.89 20.70 -1.26
CA TYR A 250 -1.42 20.01 -0.07
C TYR A 250 0.06 19.60 -0.10
N SER A 251 0.86 20.13 -1.03
CA SER A 251 2.32 19.95 -1.05
C SER A 251 2.95 20.17 0.34
N ASN A 252 2.51 21.21 1.07
CA ASN A 252 2.98 21.52 2.43
C ASN A 252 2.66 20.43 3.47
N ILE A 253 1.58 19.68 3.31
CA ILE A 253 1.19 18.63 4.27
C ILE A 253 1.96 17.34 3.97
N VAL A 254 2.16 17.03 2.69
CA VAL A 254 3.10 15.96 2.28
C VAL A 254 4.50 16.27 2.80
N ASP A 255 4.95 17.52 2.72
CA ASP A 255 6.22 17.96 3.31
C ASP A 255 6.26 17.73 4.83
N ASN A 256 5.20 18.10 5.56
CA ASN A 256 5.12 17.89 7.01
C ASN A 256 5.07 16.41 7.39
N PHE A 257 4.38 15.58 6.61
CA PHE A 257 4.32 14.14 6.83
C PHE A 257 5.68 13.49 6.58
N ILE A 258 6.38 13.86 5.52
CA ILE A 258 7.75 13.37 5.26
C ILE A 258 8.70 13.85 6.36
N ARG A 259 8.56 15.09 6.86
CA ARG A 259 9.28 15.55 8.05
C ARG A 259 8.99 14.67 9.25
N PHE A 260 7.73 14.37 9.54
CA PHE A 260 7.35 13.49 10.64
C PHE A 260 7.97 12.09 10.49
N ILE A 261 7.88 11.48 9.31
CA ILE A 261 8.52 10.19 9.02
C ILE A 261 10.03 10.27 9.27
N THR A 262 10.69 11.32 8.76
CA THR A 262 12.14 11.47 8.91
C THR A 262 12.55 11.63 10.38
N VAL A 263 11.81 12.44 11.14
CA VAL A 263 12.02 12.57 12.60
C VAL A 263 11.76 11.24 13.29
N SER A 264 10.73 10.50 12.89
CA SER A 264 10.42 9.18 13.40
C SER A 264 11.53 8.18 13.12
N TYR A 265 12.20 8.24 11.96
CA TYR A 265 13.41 7.44 11.70
C TYR A 265 14.55 7.82 12.64
N ILE A 266 14.80 9.12 12.84
CA ILE A 266 15.85 9.63 13.73
C ILE A 266 15.61 9.20 15.18
N THR A 267 14.36 9.02 15.62
CA THR A 267 14.03 8.52 16.96
C THR A 267 13.96 7.00 17.04
N LEU A 268 13.39 6.34 16.03
CA LEU A 268 13.20 4.89 15.98
C LEU A 268 14.52 4.13 15.88
N ILE A 269 15.45 4.62 15.05
CA ILE A 269 16.74 3.95 14.83
C ILE A 269 17.53 3.80 16.14
N PRO A 270 17.74 4.85 16.96
CA PRO A 270 18.35 4.70 18.28
C PRO A 270 17.62 3.72 19.20
N ILE A 271 16.28 3.67 19.16
CA ILE A 271 15.49 2.73 19.96
C ILE A 271 15.77 1.29 19.53
N ILE A 272 15.77 1.01 18.22
CA ILE A 272 16.09 -0.31 17.67
C ILE A 272 17.53 -0.71 18.04
N ILE A 273 18.48 0.22 17.94
CA ILE A 273 19.89 -0.02 18.30
C ILE A 273 20.04 -0.33 19.79
N ILE A 274 19.43 0.50 20.66
CA ILE A 274 19.47 0.28 22.11
C ILE A 274 18.89 -1.08 22.44
N ASP A 275 17.69 -1.39 21.93
CA ASP A 275 17.02 -2.64 22.21
C ASP A 275 17.83 -3.86 21.73
N ALA A 276 18.39 -3.79 20.52
CA ALA A 276 19.31 -4.80 20.01
C ALA A 276 20.57 -4.96 20.89
N ASN A 277 21.07 -3.86 21.46
CA ASN A 277 22.24 -3.87 22.35
C ASN A 277 21.92 -4.44 23.75
N VAL A 278 20.71 -4.27 24.28
CA VAL A 278 20.33 -4.87 25.58
C VAL A 278 20.05 -6.38 25.44
N GLY A 279 19.75 -6.87 24.23
CA GLY A 279 19.61 -8.31 23.95
C GLY A 279 18.26 -8.90 24.39
N HIS A 280 17.26 -8.07 24.66
CA HIS A 280 15.91 -8.55 24.97
C HIS A 280 15.23 -9.00 23.67
N GLY A 281 14.84 -10.28 23.60
CA GLY A 281 14.09 -10.81 22.47
C GLY A 281 12.74 -10.10 22.33
N ASN A 282 12.58 -9.32 21.26
CA ASN A 282 11.41 -8.47 21.06
C ASN A 282 10.09 -9.23 20.91
N ILE A 283 9.10 -8.82 21.70
CA ILE A 283 7.67 -9.19 21.57
C ILE A 283 7.05 -8.50 20.35
N THR A 284 7.54 -7.31 19.96
CA THR A 284 6.96 -6.47 18.90
C THR A 284 7.27 -6.93 17.47
N PHE A 285 8.29 -7.78 17.30
CA PHE A 285 8.83 -8.18 15.99
C PHE A 285 9.01 -9.70 15.86
N GLU A 286 8.32 -10.51 16.68
CA GLU A 286 8.45 -11.97 16.60
C GLU A 286 8.10 -12.53 15.21
N PHE A 287 7.17 -11.90 14.49
CA PHE A 287 6.84 -12.32 13.12
C PHE A 287 8.01 -12.19 12.14
N LEU A 288 8.97 -11.27 12.38
CA LEU A 288 10.17 -11.11 11.54
C LEU A 288 11.14 -12.29 11.71
N LYS A 289 11.07 -13.04 12.82
CA LYS A 289 11.95 -14.19 13.07
C LYS A 289 11.80 -15.31 12.03
N TYR A 290 10.66 -15.36 11.33
CA TYR A 290 10.32 -16.39 10.35
C TYR A 290 10.66 -16.01 8.90
N ILE A 291 11.21 -14.82 8.65
CA ILE A 291 11.61 -14.37 7.31
C ILE A 291 13.06 -14.82 7.03
N PRO A 292 13.31 -15.63 5.98
CA PRO A 292 14.68 -15.98 5.58
C PRO A 292 15.46 -14.72 5.19
N GLY A 293 16.65 -14.50 5.77
CA GLY A 293 17.46 -13.30 5.51
C GLY A 293 16.84 -12.00 6.05
N LYS A 294 16.03 -12.09 7.11
CA LYS A 294 15.37 -10.95 7.78
C LYS A 294 16.32 -9.80 8.12
N ASP A 295 17.55 -10.11 8.52
CA ASP A 295 18.49 -9.10 8.98
C ASP A 295 18.98 -8.31 7.76
N TYR A 296 19.43 -8.97 6.70
CA TYR A 296 19.86 -8.31 5.45
C TYR A 296 18.75 -7.53 4.74
N THR A 297 17.57 -8.13 4.61
CA THR A 297 16.42 -7.47 3.96
C THR A 297 15.93 -6.28 4.80
N GLY A 298 15.91 -6.43 6.13
CA GLY A 298 15.62 -5.36 7.07
C GLY A 298 16.58 -4.18 6.92
N HIS A 299 17.89 -4.43 6.85
CA HIS A 299 18.91 -3.39 6.63
C HIS A 299 18.68 -2.68 5.29
N ILE A 300 18.48 -3.41 4.19
CA ILE A 300 18.23 -2.80 2.88
C ILE A 300 17.04 -1.83 2.93
N PHE A 301 15.90 -2.26 3.49
CA PHE A 301 14.70 -1.42 3.54
C PHE A 301 14.84 -0.24 4.51
N LEU A 302 15.41 -0.46 5.70
CA LEU A 302 15.60 0.56 6.72
C LEU A 302 16.48 1.71 6.21
N PHE A 303 17.66 1.36 5.67
CA PHE A 303 18.61 2.36 5.18
C PHE A 303 18.16 3.01 3.87
N CYS A 304 17.44 2.28 3.00
CA CYS A 304 16.80 2.87 1.82
C CYS A 304 15.75 3.92 2.22
N GLY A 305 14.83 3.56 3.13
CA GLY A 305 13.78 4.45 3.63
C GLY A 305 14.35 5.69 4.31
N PHE A 306 15.33 5.51 5.20
CA PHE A 306 15.98 6.62 5.89
C PHE A 306 16.70 7.56 4.90
N THR A 307 17.41 7.02 3.90
CA THR A 307 18.10 7.82 2.88
C THR A 307 17.13 8.66 2.05
N ILE A 308 16.00 8.09 1.63
CA ILE A 308 14.96 8.83 0.87
C ILE A 308 14.36 9.94 1.72
N ALA A 309 13.97 9.62 2.96
CA ALA A 309 13.36 10.57 3.90
C ALA A 309 14.31 11.74 4.21
N LEU A 310 15.57 11.44 4.53
CA LEU A 310 16.58 12.46 4.79
C LEU A 310 16.88 13.32 3.56
N ASN A 311 16.98 12.71 2.37
CA ASN A 311 17.21 13.48 1.14
C ASN A 311 16.09 14.48 0.86
N TYR A 312 14.85 14.12 1.16
CA TYR A 312 13.71 15.02 1.00
C TYR A 312 13.90 16.30 1.84
N LEU A 313 14.35 16.16 3.10
CA LEU A 313 14.66 17.30 3.97
C LEU A 313 15.85 18.12 3.45
N LEU A 314 16.86 17.43 2.92
CA LEU A 314 18.06 18.06 2.36
C LEU A 314 17.81 18.68 0.98
N LYS A 315 16.59 18.58 0.42
CA LYS A 315 16.19 19.18 -0.86
C LYS A 315 17.19 18.92 -1.99
N CYS A 316 17.59 17.65 -2.15
CA CYS A 316 18.54 17.25 -3.19
C CYS A 316 19.94 17.89 -3.09
N LYS A 317 20.30 18.43 -1.92
CA LYS A 317 21.63 19.02 -1.71
C LYS A 317 22.69 17.96 -1.97
N ARG A 318 23.68 18.33 -2.77
CA ARG A 318 24.81 17.48 -3.08
C ARG A 318 26.08 18.02 -2.44
N GLY A 319 26.99 17.11 -2.14
CA GLY A 319 28.33 17.41 -1.65
C GLY A 319 29.37 16.77 -2.53
N ASN A 320 30.57 17.34 -2.53
CA ASN A 320 31.74 16.68 -3.08
C ASN A 320 32.26 15.70 -2.02
N PHE A 321 32.21 14.42 -2.34
CA PHE A 321 32.77 13.37 -1.50
C PHE A 321 34.13 12.93 -2.05
N LEU A 322 34.78 11.98 -1.36
CA LEU A 322 36.07 11.41 -1.74
C LEU A 322 36.12 11.12 -3.25
N TYR A 323 37.24 11.46 -3.89
CA TYR A 323 37.46 11.36 -5.34
C TYR A 323 36.63 12.32 -6.23
N GLY A 324 36.08 13.41 -5.68
CA GLY A 324 35.42 14.45 -6.49
C GLY A 324 34.04 14.05 -7.03
N GLN A 325 33.45 12.98 -6.50
CA GLN A 325 32.11 12.57 -6.88
C GLN A 325 31.06 13.51 -6.25
N ASN A 326 30.17 14.03 -7.08
CA ASN A 326 29.07 14.91 -6.67
C ASN A 326 27.82 14.09 -6.31
N LEU A 327 27.81 13.55 -5.09
CA LEU A 327 26.78 12.66 -4.55
C LEU A 327 25.77 13.42 -3.68
N LEU A 328 24.58 12.85 -3.53
CA LEU A 328 23.57 13.38 -2.60
C LEU A 328 24.12 13.35 -1.19
N LEU A 329 23.96 14.46 -0.45
CA LEU A 329 24.46 14.60 0.91
C LEU A 329 23.85 13.55 1.85
N SER A 330 22.60 13.16 1.61
CA SER A 330 21.92 12.08 2.35
C SER A 330 22.68 10.76 2.30
N ASN A 331 23.23 10.39 1.14
CA ASN A 331 23.92 9.11 0.98
C ASN A 331 25.15 9.05 1.90
N GLY A 332 25.91 10.14 1.95
CA GLY A 332 27.09 10.24 2.80
C GLY A 332 26.73 10.20 4.29
N ILE A 333 25.72 10.96 4.71
CA ILE A 333 25.28 11.00 6.12
C ILE A 333 24.81 9.61 6.57
N VAL A 334 23.92 8.97 5.79
CA VAL A 334 23.37 7.66 6.15
C VAL A 334 24.43 6.57 6.09
N PHE A 335 25.37 6.63 5.14
CA PHE A 335 26.48 5.67 5.05
C PHE A 335 27.44 5.81 6.25
N CYS A 336 27.80 7.05 6.63
CA CYS A 336 28.61 7.26 7.84
C CYS A 336 27.90 6.73 9.09
N PHE A 337 26.60 6.98 9.20
CA PHE A 337 25.80 6.47 10.30
C PHE A 337 25.79 4.94 10.35
N LEU A 338 25.52 4.27 9.21
CA LEU A 338 25.58 2.80 9.07
C LEU A 338 26.93 2.24 9.53
N VAL A 339 28.04 2.79 9.02
CA VAL A 339 29.38 2.30 9.37
C VAL A 339 29.67 2.48 10.86
N ILE A 340 29.27 3.62 11.45
CA ILE A 340 29.46 3.87 12.88
C ILE A 340 28.65 2.88 13.72
N GLU A 341 27.39 2.65 13.38
CA GLU A 341 26.51 1.72 14.08
C GLU A 341 27.07 0.30 14.03
N GLU A 342 27.41 -0.21 12.85
CA GLU A 342 27.92 -1.58 12.68
C GLU A 342 29.27 -1.77 13.38
N VAL A 343 30.21 -0.84 13.19
CA VAL A 343 31.52 -0.90 13.83
C VAL A 343 31.39 -0.82 15.35
N SER A 344 30.40 -0.08 15.88
CA SER A 344 30.17 0.00 17.34
C SER A 344 29.86 -1.35 17.98
N GLN A 345 29.35 -2.32 17.22
CA GLN A 345 29.03 -3.66 17.69
C GLN A 345 30.28 -4.46 18.10
N LEU A 346 31.47 -4.11 17.60
CA LEU A 346 32.73 -4.73 18.03
C LEU A 346 33.00 -4.58 19.53
N TRP A 347 32.36 -3.60 20.18
CA TRP A 347 32.50 -3.34 21.61
C TRP A 347 31.27 -3.73 22.44
N ILE A 348 30.31 -4.47 21.84
CA ILE A 348 29.04 -4.84 22.49
C ILE A 348 28.89 -6.36 22.50
N SER A 349 28.94 -6.96 23.68
CA SER A 349 28.99 -8.44 23.84
C SER A 349 27.72 -9.18 23.40
N THR A 350 26.60 -8.49 23.26
CA THR A 350 25.31 -9.03 22.81
C THR A 350 25.13 -8.95 21.28
N ARG A 351 26.08 -8.32 20.57
CA ARG A 351 26.01 -8.08 19.12
C ARG A 351 27.15 -8.81 18.41
N VAL A 352 26.95 -9.07 17.12
CA VAL A 352 27.94 -9.70 16.24
C VAL A 352 28.16 -8.78 15.06
N PHE A 353 29.39 -8.29 14.92
CA PHE A 353 29.79 -7.51 13.76
C PHE A 353 29.76 -8.40 12.50
N GLU A 354 28.90 -8.05 11.55
CA GLU A 354 28.82 -8.72 10.25
C GLU A 354 29.03 -7.73 9.10
N ILE A 355 30.04 -7.99 8.27
CA ILE A 355 30.30 -7.18 7.06
C ILE A 355 29.09 -7.23 6.11
N ALA A 356 28.31 -8.31 6.14
CA ALA A 356 27.11 -8.48 5.34
C ALA A 356 26.02 -7.43 5.67
N ASP A 357 25.95 -6.92 6.90
CA ASP A 357 25.00 -5.89 7.29
C ASP A 357 25.40 -4.51 6.76
N ILE A 358 26.70 -4.18 6.77
CA ILE A 358 27.24 -3.00 6.08
C ILE A 358 26.94 -3.07 4.58
N ILE A 359 27.14 -4.22 3.94
CA ILE A 359 26.86 -4.40 2.50
C ILE A 359 25.37 -4.22 2.24
N SER A 360 24.52 -4.84 3.05
CA SER A 360 23.06 -4.74 2.96
C SER A 360 22.57 -3.30 3.12
N GLY A 361 23.06 -2.57 4.11
CA GLY A 361 22.77 -1.15 4.30
C GLY A 361 23.24 -0.29 3.14
N ALA A 362 24.46 -0.54 2.63
CA ALA A 362 25.01 0.17 1.47
C ALA A 362 24.17 -0.07 0.19
N LEU A 363 23.69 -1.30 -0.03
CA LEU A 363 22.76 -1.61 -1.12
C LEU A 363 21.46 -0.83 -0.99
N GLY A 364 20.91 -0.72 0.23
CA GLY A 364 19.75 0.13 0.52
C GLY A 364 19.98 1.60 0.14
N ILE A 365 21.14 2.16 0.49
CA ILE A 365 21.52 3.54 0.15
C ILE A 365 21.67 3.72 -1.38
N LEU A 366 22.27 2.74 -2.07
CA LEU A 366 22.42 2.78 -3.53
C LEU A 366 21.06 2.73 -4.25
N LEU A 367 20.14 1.87 -3.79
CA LEU A 367 18.77 1.82 -4.29
C LEU A 367 18.05 3.16 -4.08
N ALA A 368 18.15 3.72 -2.87
CA ALA A 368 17.61 5.05 -2.57
C ALA A 368 18.19 6.12 -3.51
N ASN A 369 19.50 6.13 -3.74
CA ASN A 369 20.15 7.07 -4.64
C ASN A 369 19.60 6.97 -6.09
N GLN A 370 19.34 5.76 -6.59
CA GLN A 370 18.72 5.57 -7.90
C GLN A 370 17.30 6.14 -7.95
N ILE A 371 16.49 5.82 -6.93
CA ILE A 371 15.11 6.31 -6.80
C ILE A 371 15.10 7.85 -6.76
N ILE A 372 15.94 8.43 -5.89
CA ILE A 372 16.02 9.88 -5.70
C ILE A 372 16.40 10.57 -7.00
N ASN A 373 17.50 10.18 -7.65
CA ASN A 373 17.95 10.85 -8.88
C ASN A 373 16.96 10.73 -10.03
N LYS A 374 16.22 9.61 -10.09
CA LYS A 374 15.26 9.34 -11.18
C LYS A 374 13.92 10.04 -10.98
N PHE A 375 13.44 10.13 -9.73
CA PHE A 375 12.07 10.52 -9.44
C PHE A 375 11.93 11.82 -8.63
N ILE A 376 12.88 12.12 -7.74
CA ILE A 376 12.80 13.26 -6.80
C ILE A 376 13.67 14.42 -7.29
N CYS A 377 14.97 14.17 -7.42
CA CYS A 377 15.99 15.14 -7.79
C CYS A 377 16.32 15.02 -9.27
N LYS A 378 15.30 15.11 -10.12
CA LYS A 378 15.50 15.03 -11.57
C LYS A 378 16.51 16.10 -11.99
N ARG A 379 17.57 15.64 -12.67
CA ARG A 379 18.49 16.52 -13.38
C ARG A 379 17.84 17.06 -14.65
#